data_AF-A0A7C1R0B1-F1
#
_entry.id   AF-A0A7C1R0B1-F1
#
_cell.length_a   1.000
_cell.length_b   1.000
_cell.length_c   1.000
_cell.angle_alpha   90.00
_cell.angle_beta   90.00
_cell.angle_gamma   90.00
#
_symmetry.space_group_name_H-M   'P 1'
#
loop_
_entity.id
_entity.type
_entity.pdbx_description
1 polymer ?
#
loop_
_entity_poly.entity_id
_entity_poly.type
_entity_poly.pdbx_seq_one_letter_code
_entity_poly.pdbx_strand_id
1 'polypeptide(L)'
;MNCMNKKYFFEGREMSYSQVHYLMRKRIPKPLKCPICNEEKKLELTNLDQEYSENIDMWMWKCHSCHIEYDHKQGVILPAWENKKHSEKTKEKMSNSHKGKKLSEEHKKHISEATSKRFQKLEERTKASERTKNQYNVYKSTHPPRACKSCGNLFKPIRKRHFFCSKECRYQYRYNKTKGDLLP
;
A
#
# COMPACT_ATOMS: atom_id res chain seq x y z
N MET A 1 -24.27 -3.12 -5.06
CA MET A 1 -25.15 -2.96 -3.89
C MET A 1 -26.32 -2.07 -4.30
N ASN A 2 -27.57 -2.53 -4.18
CA ASN A 2 -28.75 -1.75 -4.61
C ASN A 2 -29.14 -0.76 -3.48
N CYS A 3 -28.28 0.24 -3.21
CA CYS A 3 -28.55 1.30 -2.23
C CYS A 3 -29.74 2.21 -2.62
N MET A 4 -30.24 2.08 -3.84
CA MET A 4 -31.32 2.88 -4.41
C MET A 4 -32.70 2.62 -3.77
N ASN A 5 -32.93 1.45 -3.15
CA ASN A 5 -34.25 1.09 -2.62
C ASN A 5 -34.33 1.11 -1.07
N LYS A 6 -33.25 1.47 -0.37
CA LYS A 6 -33.26 1.55 1.08
C LYS A 6 -33.83 2.91 1.50
N LYS A 7 -34.83 2.89 2.38
CA LYS A 7 -35.42 4.08 3.00
C LYS A 7 -34.57 4.45 4.22
N TYR A 8 -34.25 5.73 4.37
CA TYR A 8 -33.51 6.25 5.52
C TYR A 8 -34.42 7.16 6.32
N PHE A 9 -34.32 7.15 7.65
CA PHE A 9 -35.10 8.03 8.51
C PHE A 9 -34.17 9.02 9.19
N PHE A 10 -34.51 10.31 9.11
CA PHE A 10 -33.76 11.40 9.70
C PHE A 10 -34.72 12.38 10.38
N GLU A 11 -34.54 12.64 11.68
CA GLU A 11 -35.44 13.46 12.52
C GLU A 11 -36.91 13.03 12.34
N GLY A 12 -37.15 11.71 12.26
CA GLY A 12 -38.48 11.14 12.04
C GLY A 12 -39.05 11.28 10.62
N ARG A 13 -38.28 11.77 9.65
CA ARG A 13 -38.70 11.90 8.25
C ARG A 13 -38.00 10.90 7.35
N GLU A 14 -38.73 10.31 6.41
CA GLU A 14 -38.15 9.48 5.36
C GLU A 14 -37.35 10.36 4.39
N MET A 15 -36.10 9.99 4.14
CA MET A 15 -35.19 10.67 3.24
C MET A 15 -34.55 9.70 2.25
N SER A 16 -34.29 10.19 1.05
CA SER A 16 -33.44 9.50 0.08
C SER A 16 -31.97 9.56 0.49
N TYR A 17 -31.19 8.58 0.03
CA TYR A 17 -29.73 8.52 0.18
C TYR A 17 -29.05 9.87 -0.14
N SER A 18 -29.43 10.47 -1.28
CA SER A 18 -28.87 11.74 -1.75
C SER A 18 -29.12 12.89 -0.78
N GLN A 19 -30.29 12.92 -0.14
CA GLN A 19 -30.64 13.94 0.84
C GLN A 19 -29.87 13.76 2.15
N VAL A 20 -29.70 12.53 2.63
CA VAL A 20 -28.88 12.24 3.83
C VAL A 20 -27.43 12.72 3.61
N HIS A 21 -26.82 12.36 2.47
CA HIS A 21 -25.48 12.84 2.12
C HIS A 21 -25.41 14.36 1.95
N TYR A 22 -26.46 15.00 1.46
CA TYR A 22 -26.51 16.46 1.36
C TYR A 22 -26.49 17.11 2.74
N LEU A 23 -27.32 16.64 3.68
CA LEU A 23 -27.35 17.14 5.05
C LEU A 23 -26.02 16.92 5.76
N MET A 24 -25.43 15.73 5.63
CA MET A 24 -24.16 15.43 6.30
C MET A 24 -23.00 16.25 5.76
N ARG A 25 -22.96 16.53 4.46
CA ARG A 25 -21.95 17.43 3.86
C ARG A 25 -22.04 18.86 4.36
N LYS A 26 -23.21 19.32 4.83
CA LYS A 26 -23.35 20.64 5.47
C LYS A 26 -22.84 20.65 6.91
N ARG A 27 -22.99 19.53 7.63
CA ARG A 27 -22.60 19.42 9.05
C ARG A 27 -21.11 19.12 9.24
N ILE A 28 -20.48 18.41 8.29
CA ILE A 28 -19.11 17.92 8.43
C ILE A 28 -18.17 18.69 7.49
N PRO A 29 -17.24 19.51 8.01
CA PRO A 29 -16.32 20.27 7.17
C PRO A 29 -15.46 19.33 6.33
N LYS A 30 -15.31 19.65 5.04
CA LYS A 30 -14.52 18.86 4.10
C LYS A 30 -13.03 19.18 4.26
N PRO A 31 -12.17 18.20 4.62
CA PRO A 31 -10.73 18.44 4.68
C PRO A 31 -10.14 18.58 3.28
N LEU A 32 -8.99 19.24 3.19
CA LEU A 32 -8.22 19.37 1.94
C LEU A 32 -7.61 18.03 1.49
N LYS A 33 -7.21 17.20 2.46
CA LYS A 33 -6.53 15.92 2.23
C LYS A 33 -7.32 14.76 2.82
N CYS A 34 -7.16 13.59 2.24
CA CYS A 34 -7.76 12.36 2.76
C CYS A 34 -7.19 12.05 4.16
N PRO A 35 -8.02 11.85 5.20
CA PRO A 35 -7.55 11.48 6.54
C PRO A 35 -6.78 10.15 6.62
N ILE A 36 -6.99 9.25 5.65
CA ILE A 36 -6.37 7.90 5.65
C ILE A 36 -5.02 7.91 4.94
N CYS A 37 -4.95 8.37 3.69
CA CYS A 37 -3.71 8.35 2.90
C CYS A 37 -2.94 9.68 2.90
N ASN A 38 -3.51 10.75 3.45
CA ASN A 38 -2.95 12.11 3.50
C ASN A 38 -2.60 12.72 2.13
N GLU A 39 -3.26 12.28 1.07
CA GLU A 39 -3.12 12.82 -0.29
C GLU A 39 -4.25 13.80 -0.61
N GLU A 40 -3.94 14.80 -1.43
CA GLU A 40 -4.91 15.78 -1.95
C GLU A 40 -5.66 15.16 -3.13
N LYS A 41 -6.90 14.74 -2.90
CA LYS A 41 -7.74 14.00 -3.85
C LYS A 41 -9.20 14.43 -3.72
N LYS A 42 -10.01 14.06 -4.71
CA LYS A 42 -11.47 14.18 -4.58
C LYS A 42 -11.95 13.27 -3.43
N LEU A 43 -12.46 13.89 -2.37
CA LEU A 43 -13.03 13.20 -1.22
C LEU A 43 -14.54 12.99 -1.37
N GLU A 44 -14.98 11.84 -0.89
CA GLU A 44 -16.36 11.39 -0.77
C GLU A 44 -16.67 11.22 0.72
N LEU A 45 -17.85 11.65 1.14
CA LEU A 45 -18.29 11.47 2.51
C LEU A 45 -18.90 10.08 2.61
N THR A 46 -18.36 9.24 3.48
CA THR A 46 -18.78 7.85 3.67
C THR A 46 -19.28 7.67 5.09
N ASN A 47 -20.36 6.92 5.23
CA ASN A 47 -20.80 6.44 6.54
C ASN A 47 -20.07 5.13 6.88
N LEU A 48 -19.56 5.02 8.11
CA LEU A 48 -18.73 3.92 8.59
C LEU A 48 -19.53 2.68 8.97
N ASP A 49 -20.77 2.87 9.44
CA ASP A 49 -21.69 1.83 9.90
C ASP A 49 -22.55 1.23 8.77
N GLN A 50 -22.65 1.92 7.63
CA GLN A 50 -23.48 1.58 6.46
C GLN A 50 -25.00 1.51 6.74
N GLU A 51 -25.41 1.92 7.94
CA GLU A 51 -26.79 2.14 8.32
C GLU A 51 -27.23 3.57 8.00
N TYR A 52 -26.27 4.46 7.73
CA TYR A 52 -26.51 5.88 7.42
C TYR A 52 -27.18 6.60 8.60
N SER A 53 -26.72 6.27 9.81
CA SER A 53 -27.21 6.86 11.06
C SER A 53 -27.01 8.38 11.10
N GLU A 54 -27.81 9.07 11.93
CA GLU A 54 -27.67 10.52 12.14
C GLU A 54 -26.42 10.91 12.92
N ASN A 55 -25.76 9.93 13.54
CA ASN A 55 -24.59 10.15 14.37
C ASN A 55 -23.42 10.63 13.50
N ILE A 56 -23.05 11.90 13.66
CA ILE A 56 -21.98 12.57 12.91
C ILE A 56 -20.64 11.84 13.03
N ASP A 57 -20.37 11.20 14.17
CA ASP A 57 -19.11 10.47 14.42
C ASP A 57 -18.98 9.19 13.56
N MET A 58 -20.11 8.71 13.03
CA MET A 58 -20.15 7.57 12.10
C MET A 58 -19.93 8.01 10.64
N TRP A 59 -19.60 9.26 10.38
CA TRP A 59 -19.33 9.77 9.04
C TRP A 59 -17.89 10.27 8.92
N MET A 60 -17.27 9.98 7.77
CA MET A 60 -15.89 10.36 7.52
C MET A 60 -15.67 10.69 6.06
N TRP A 61 -14.93 11.75 5.78
CA TRP A 61 -14.42 12.04 4.45
C TRP A 61 -13.28 11.08 4.10
N LYS A 62 -13.36 10.41 2.96
CA LYS A 62 -12.31 9.52 2.43
C LYS A 62 -12.09 9.79 0.94
N CYS A 63 -10.90 9.53 0.42
CA CYS A 63 -10.73 9.49 -1.04
C CYS A 63 -11.34 8.20 -1.60
N HIS A 64 -11.74 8.23 -2.88
CA HIS A 64 -12.40 7.09 -3.52
C HIS A 64 -11.64 5.76 -3.40
N SER A 65 -10.31 5.78 -3.52
CA SER A 65 -9.49 4.57 -3.38
C SER A 65 -9.52 3.99 -1.97
N CYS A 66 -9.39 4.84 -0.93
CA CYS A 66 -9.47 4.40 0.46
C CYS A 66 -10.89 3.97 0.84
N HIS A 67 -11.90 4.55 0.22
CA HIS A 67 -13.29 4.13 0.39
C HIS A 67 -13.51 2.71 -0.14
N ILE A 68 -13.12 2.42 -1.39
CA ILE A 68 -13.21 1.06 -1.96
C ILE A 68 -12.46 0.04 -1.11
N GLU A 69 -11.24 0.37 -0.67
CA GLU A 69 -10.45 -0.53 0.18
C GLU A 69 -11.14 -0.83 1.51
N TYR A 70 -11.77 0.19 2.11
CA TYR A 70 -12.56 0.02 3.33
C TYR A 70 -13.76 -0.90 3.08
N ASP A 71 -14.52 -0.65 2.02
CA ASP A 71 -15.70 -1.45 1.67
C ASP A 71 -15.34 -2.91 1.34
N HIS A 72 -14.19 -3.14 0.72
CA HIS A 72 -13.67 -4.50 0.47
C HIS A 72 -13.32 -5.20 1.78
N LYS A 73 -12.64 -4.51 2.70
CA LYS A 73 -12.31 -5.05 4.04
C LYS A 73 -13.55 -5.36 4.87
N GLN A 74 -14.61 -4.56 4.72
CA GLN A 74 -15.89 -4.76 5.40
C GLN A 74 -16.79 -5.79 4.68
N GLY A 75 -16.37 -6.34 3.53
CA GLY A 75 -17.14 -7.32 2.75
C GLY A 75 -18.40 -6.74 2.06
N VAL A 76 -18.48 -5.42 1.97
CA VAL A 76 -19.64 -4.65 1.47
C VAL A 76 -19.67 -4.67 -0.05
N ILE A 77 -18.49 -4.49 -0.62
CA ILE A 77 -18.25 -4.59 -2.05
C ILE A 77 -17.38 -5.83 -2.25
N LEU A 78 -18.04 -6.96 -2.54
CA LEU A 78 -17.35 -8.01 -3.28
C LEU A 78 -17.19 -7.51 -4.72
N PRO A 79 -15.96 -7.49 -5.28
CA PRO A 79 -15.75 -7.19 -6.67
C PRO A 79 -16.69 -8.09 -7.49
N ALA A 80 -17.36 -7.51 -8.48
CA ALA A 80 -18.33 -8.25 -9.28
C ALA A 80 -17.73 -9.51 -9.96
N TRP A 81 -16.40 -9.63 -9.99
CA TRP A 81 -15.65 -10.76 -10.53
C TRP A 81 -15.22 -11.80 -9.48
N GLU A 82 -15.17 -11.48 -8.18
CA GLU A 82 -14.58 -12.35 -7.14
C GLU A 82 -15.36 -13.66 -6.92
N ASN A 83 -16.61 -13.74 -7.42
CA ASN A 83 -17.40 -14.97 -7.45
C ASN A 83 -17.91 -15.37 -8.84
N LYS A 84 -17.54 -14.64 -9.90
CA LYS A 84 -17.93 -15.00 -11.28
C LYS A 84 -16.88 -15.92 -11.87
N LYS A 85 -16.93 -17.19 -11.50
CA LYS A 85 -16.24 -18.23 -12.28
C LYS A 85 -16.94 -18.35 -13.64
N HIS A 86 -16.17 -18.37 -14.73
CA HIS A 86 -16.74 -18.75 -16.01
C HIS A 86 -17.39 -20.13 -15.88
N SER A 87 -18.58 -20.29 -16.46
CA SER A 87 -19.22 -21.60 -16.54
C SER A 87 -18.32 -22.56 -17.32
N GLU A 88 -18.41 -23.87 -17.05
CA GLU A 88 -17.64 -24.88 -17.80
C GLU A 88 -17.90 -24.77 -19.31
N LYS A 89 -19.14 -24.51 -19.72
CA LYS A 89 -19.49 -24.25 -21.12
C LYS A 89 -18.78 -23.02 -21.71
N THR A 90 -18.62 -21.95 -20.93
CA THR A 90 -17.87 -20.76 -21.36
C THR A 90 -16.38 -21.08 -21.49
N LYS A 91 -15.80 -21.80 -20.53
CA LYS A 91 -14.39 -22.22 -20.57
C LYS A 91 -14.13 -23.12 -21.77
N GLU A 92 -15.03 -24.05 -22.06
CA GLU A 92 -14.96 -24.94 -23.21
C GLU A 92 -15.00 -24.15 -24.53
N LYS A 93 -15.92 -23.17 -24.67
CA LYS A 93 -15.97 -22.29 -25.86
C LYS A 93 -14.68 -21.50 -26.06
N MET A 94 -14.09 -20.96 -24.99
CA MET A 94 -12.81 -20.27 -25.06
C MET A 94 -11.70 -21.22 -25.50
N SER A 95 -11.62 -22.41 -24.92
CA SER A 95 -10.64 -23.44 -25.27
C SER A 95 -10.78 -23.88 -26.74
N ASN A 96 -11.99 -24.21 -27.18
CA ASN A 96 -12.28 -24.62 -28.55
C ASN A 96 -11.98 -23.52 -29.57
N SER A 97 -12.15 -22.25 -29.20
CA SER A 97 -11.79 -21.10 -30.07
C SER A 97 -10.29 -20.99 -30.34
N HIS A 98 -9.44 -21.59 -29.51
CA HIS A 98 -7.99 -21.65 -29.69
C HIS A 98 -7.50 -22.99 -30.26
N LYS A 99 -8.31 -24.06 -30.15
CA LYS A 99 -7.95 -25.39 -30.63
C LYS A 99 -7.70 -25.39 -32.15
N GLY A 100 -6.51 -25.83 -32.56
CA GLY A 100 -6.12 -25.94 -33.96
C GLY A 100 -5.61 -24.63 -34.61
N LYS A 101 -5.70 -23.48 -33.93
CA LYS A 101 -5.11 -22.24 -34.45
C LYS A 101 -3.59 -22.29 -34.30
N LYS A 102 -2.89 -22.43 -35.42
CA LYS A 102 -1.43 -22.27 -35.47
C LYS A 102 -1.10 -20.78 -35.46
N LEU A 103 -0.20 -20.38 -34.56
CA LEU A 103 0.36 -19.04 -34.58
C LEU A 103 1.14 -18.84 -35.89
N SER A 104 1.03 -17.66 -36.49
CA SER A 104 1.85 -17.30 -37.65
C SER A 104 3.33 -17.31 -37.26
N GLU A 105 4.22 -17.57 -38.21
CA GLU A 105 5.67 -17.56 -37.97
C GLU A 105 6.14 -16.20 -37.46
N GLU A 106 5.55 -15.11 -37.96
CA GLU A 106 5.80 -13.75 -37.46
C GLU A 106 5.43 -13.60 -35.97
N HIS A 107 4.28 -14.12 -35.55
CA HIS A 107 3.87 -14.06 -34.15
C HIS A 107 4.79 -14.89 -33.25
N LYS A 108 5.20 -16.08 -33.70
CA LYS A 108 6.19 -16.91 -32.97
C LYS A 108 7.52 -16.17 -32.81
N LYS A 109 7.99 -15.49 -33.87
CA LYS A 109 9.20 -14.66 -33.83
C LYS A 109 9.08 -13.57 -32.77
N HIS A 110 7.97 -12.85 -32.71
CA HIS A 110 7.76 -11.83 -31.69
C HIS A 110 7.72 -12.37 -30.26
N ILE A 111 7.09 -13.54 -30.02
CA ILE A 111 7.12 -14.19 -28.70
C ILE A 111 8.57 -14.53 -28.31
N SER A 112 9.35 -15.09 -29.24
CA SER A 112 10.75 -15.46 -29.02
C SER A 112 11.62 -14.23 -28.72
N GLU A 113 11.46 -13.16 -29.50
CA GLU A 113 12.16 -11.88 -29.30
C GLU A 113 11.79 -11.23 -27.96
N ALA A 114 10.50 -11.19 -27.60
CA ALA A 114 10.04 -10.63 -26.34
C ALA A 114 10.58 -11.42 -25.14
N THR A 115 10.61 -12.76 -25.27
CA THR A 115 11.17 -13.66 -24.25
C THR A 115 12.67 -13.42 -24.09
N SER A 116 13.42 -13.35 -25.19
CA SER A 116 14.85 -13.07 -25.20
C SER A 116 15.18 -11.70 -24.57
N LYS A 117 14.45 -10.65 -24.95
CA LYS A 117 14.57 -9.30 -24.35
C LYS A 117 14.31 -9.32 -22.85
N ARG A 118 13.32 -10.10 -22.38
CA ARG A 118 13.03 -10.24 -20.95
C ARG A 118 14.19 -10.91 -20.21
N PHE A 119 14.81 -11.93 -20.77
CA PHE A 119 15.98 -12.58 -20.18
C PHE A 119 17.20 -11.66 -20.12
N GLN A 120 17.51 -10.96 -21.22
CA GLN A 120 18.59 -9.97 -21.24
C GLN A 120 18.41 -8.89 -20.17
N LYS A 121 17.19 -8.34 -20.04
CA LYS A 121 16.87 -7.34 -19.01
C LYS A 121 17.02 -7.88 -17.59
N LEU A 122 16.72 -9.16 -17.35
CA LEU A 122 16.91 -9.81 -16.05
C LEU A 122 18.41 -9.97 -15.75
N GLU A 123 19.20 -10.40 -16.72
CA GLU A 123 20.64 -10.54 -16.60
C GLU A 123 21.35 -9.19 -16.34
N GLU A 124 20.92 -8.12 -17.01
CA GLU A 124 21.42 -6.77 -16.75
C GLU A 124 21.11 -6.32 -15.32
N ARG A 125 19.90 -6.60 -14.83
CA ARG A 125 19.49 -6.29 -13.45
C ARG A 125 20.30 -7.06 -12.42
N THR A 126 20.59 -8.34 -12.66
CA THR A 126 21.42 -9.14 -11.74
C THR A 126 22.85 -8.62 -11.71
N LYS A 127 23.47 -8.36 -12.88
CA LYS A 127 24.81 -7.77 -12.99
C LYS A 127 24.90 -6.40 -12.29
N ALA A 128 23.89 -5.54 -12.46
CA ALA A 128 23.85 -4.24 -11.78
C ALA A 128 23.75 -4.38 -10.25
N SER A 129 22.94 -5.34 -9.76
CA SER A 129 22.81 -5.66 -8.34
C SER A 129 24.14 -6.16 -7.75
N GLU A 130 24.83 -7.06 -8.45
CA GLU A 130 26.14 -7.59 -8.04
C GLU A 130 27.21 -6.49 -7.99
N ARG A 131 27.28 -5.63 -9.00
CA ARG A 131 28.18 -4.46 -9.00
C ARG A 131 27.94 -3.56 -7.80
N THR A 132 26.67 -3.27 -7.49
CA THR A 132 26.28 -2.44 -6.34
C THR A 132 26.67 -3.10 -5.01
N LYS A 133 26.45 -4.41 -4.86
CA LYS A 133 26.86 -5.19 -3.67
C LYS A 133 28.37 -5.19 -3.51
N ASN A 134 29.12 -5.38 -4.60
CA ASN A 134 30.58 -5.35 -4.58
C ASN A 134 31.11 -3.97 -4.17
N GLN A 135 30.58 -2.89 -4.76
CA GLN A 135 30.93 -1.53 -4.35
C GLN A 135 30.62 -1.28 -2.87
N TYR A 136 29.47 -1.74 -2.38
CA TYR A 136 29.12 -1.64 -0.96
C TYR A 136 30.08 -2.42 -0.06
N ASN A 137 30.49 -3.62 -0.46
CA ASN A 137 31.45 -4.44 0.29
C ASN A 137 32.84 -3.79 0.35
N VAL A 138 33.31 -3.23 -0.77
CA VAL A 138 34.55 -2.45 -0.83
C VAL A 138 34.46 -1.20 0.06
N TYR A 139 33.36 -0.45 -0.02
CA TYR A 139 33.15 0.71 0.87
C TYR A 139 33.14 0.29 2.34
N LYS A 140 32.45 -0.79 2.71
CA LYS A 140 32.42 -1.30 4.08
C LYS A 140 33.81 -1.76 4.56
N SER A 141 34.64 -2.34 3.70
CA SER A 141 35.96 -2.84 4.10
C SER A 141 36.94 -1.72 4.45
N THR A 142 36.81 -0.53 3.85
CA THR A 142 37.69 0.64 4.07
C THR A 142 37.48 1.36 5.40
N HIS A 143 36.46 1.00 6.19
CA HIS A 143 36.22 1.65 7.47
C HIS A 143 37.18 1.12 8.54
N PRO A 144 38.00 1.99 9.18
CA PRO A 144 38.91 1.56 10.23
C PRO A 144 38.14 1.14 11.49
N PRO A 145 38.67 0.19 12.30
CA PRO A 145 38.16 -0.09 13.63
C PRO A 145 38.14 1.18 14.51
N ARG A 146 37.13 1.31 15.37
CA ARG A 146 37.05 2.41 16.35
C ARG A 146 36.38 1.97 17.64
N ALA A 147 36.61 2.72 18.71
CA ALA A 147 35.99 2.47 20.01
C ALA A 147 34.50 2.86 20.02
N CYS A 148 33.69 2.04 20.68
CA CYS A 148 32.26 2.29 20.90
C CYS A 148 32.06 3.45 21.88
N LYS A 149 31.20 4.43 21.55
CA LYS A 149 30.89 5.57 22.43
C LYS A 149 30.17 5.21 23.74
N SER A 150 29.61 4.00 23.85
CA SER A 150 28.89 3.56 25.05
C SER A 150 29.71 2.67 25.96
N CYS A 151 30.46 1.71 25.40
CA CYS A 151 31.16 0.67 26.18
C CYS A 151 32.68 0.64 25.94
N GLY A 152 33.22 1.47 25.04
CA GLY A 152 34.66 1.49 24.74
C GLY A 152 35.17 0.39 23.80
N ASN A 153 34.44 -0.72 23.63
CA ASN A 153 34.88 -1.85 22.79
C ASN A 153 35.24 -1.43 21.35
N LEU A 154 36.36 -1.95 20.84
CA LEU A 154 36.77 -1.78 19.45
C LEU A 154 35.86 -2.59 18.52
N PHE A 155 35.35 -1.95 17.47
CA PHE A 155 34.51 -2.61 16.46
C PHE A 155 34.74 -2.02 15.07
N LYS A 156 34.44 -2.80 14.03
CA LYS A 156 34.51 -2.34 12.63
C LYS A 156 33.15 -1.76 12.21
N PRO A 157 33.06 -0.45 11.94
CA PRO A 157 31.76 0.17 11.66
C PRO A 157 31.30 -0.09 10.22
N ILE A 158 30.00 -0.35 10.07
CA ILE A 158 29.35 -0.56 8.75
C ILE A 158 29.31 0.74 7.91
N ARG A 159 29.21 1.91 8.56
CA ARG A 159 29.13 3.22 7.91
C ARG A 159 30.00 4.23 8.68
N LYS A 160 30.47 5.29 8.02
CA LYS A 160 31.24 6.38 8.64
C LYS A 160 30.60 6.95 9.91
N ARG A 161 29.26 7.04 9.98
CA ARG A 161 28.51 7.54 11.15
C ARG A 161 28.12 6.48 12.20
N HIS A 162 28.56 5.23 12.07
CA HIS A 162 28.19 4.16 13.02
C HIS A 162 29.08 4.16 14.26
N PHE A 163 28.65 4.80 15.35
CA PHE A 163 29.48 5.04 16.55
C PHE A 163 29.36 4.01 17.69
N PHE A 164 28.49 3.02 17.54
CA PHE A 164 28.19 2.03 18.58
C PHE A 164 28.41 0.62 18.05
N CYS A 165 28.92 -0.29 18.87
CA CYS A 165 29.18 -1.67 18.46
C CYS A 165 27.89 -2.51 18.36
N SER A 166 26.81 -2.10 19.04
CA SER A 166 25.51 -2.78 19.01
C SER A 166 24.35 -1.79 19.10
N LYS A 167 23.11 -2.29 18.87
CA LYS A 167 21.89 -1.49 19.05
C LYS A 167 21.72 -1.10 20.52
N GLU A 168 22.02 -2.01 21.45
CA GLU A 168 21.92 -1.84 22.89
C GLU A 168 22.83 -0.71 23.37
N CYS A 169 24.09 -0.68 22.92
CA CYS A 169 25.02 0.42 23.22
C CYS A 169 24.49 1.77 22.73
N ARG A 170 23.83 1.81 21.56
CA ARG A 170 23.20 3.04 21.06
C ARG A 170 22.04 3.48 21.94
N TYR A 171 21.20 2.54 22.40
CA TYR A 171 20.09 2.84 23.30
C TYR A 171 20.58 3.32 24.66
N GLN A 172 21.54 2.61 25.28
CA GLN A 172 22.12 2.98 26.58
C GLN A 172 22.75 4.37 26.53
N TYR A 173 23.54 4.67 25.50
CA TYR A 173 24.11 6.01 25.33
C TYR A 173 23.04 7.11 25.21
N ARG A 174 21.95 6.85 24.47
CA ARG A 174 20.83 7.80 24.34
C ARG A 174 20.09 7.99 25.65
N TYR A 175 19.78 6.89 26.34
CA TYR A 175 19.10 6.90 27.63
C TYR A 175 19.90 7.67 28.67
N ASN A 176 21.20 7.40 28.78
CA ASN A 176 22.10 8.10 29.69
C ASN A 176 22.22 9.57 29.34
N LYS A 177 22.22 9.93 28.05
CA LYS A 177 22.21 11.35 27.64
C LYS A 177 20.93 12.06 28.10
N THR A 178 19.75 11.47 27.86
CA THR A 178 18.47 12.07 28.27
C THR A 178 18.28 12.12 29.78
N LYS A 179 18.90 11.21 30.54
CA LYS A 179 18.81 11.17 32.01
C LYS A 179 19.88 12.02 32.69
N GLY A 180 21.04 12.20 32.03
CA GLY A 180 22.09 13.11 32.45
C GLY A 180 21.77 14.59 32.23
N ASP A 181 20.77 14.90 31.38
CA ASP A 181 20.17 16.24 31.27
C ASP A 181 19.08 16.48 32.35
N LEU A 182 18.86 15.52 33.28
CA LEU A 182 17.86 15.56 34.35
C LEU A 182 18.48 15.20 35.71
N LEU A 183 19.58 15.85 36.10
CA LEU A 183 20.03 15.94 37.50
C LEU A 183 21.05 17.08 37.65
N PRO A 184 20.87 17.92 38.68
CA PRO A 184 20.04 19.13 38.70
C PRO A 184 20.59 20.31 37.87
#